data_AF-A0A8W8J839-F1
#
_entry.id   AF-A0A8W8J839-F1
#
_cell.length_a   1.000
_cell.length_b   1.000
_cell.length_c   1.000
_cell.angle_alpha   90.00
_cell.angle_beta   90.00
_cell.angle_gamma   90.00
#
_symmetry.space_group_name_H-M   'P 1'
#
loop_
_entity.id
_entity.type
_entity.pdbx_description
1 polymer ?
#
loop_
_entity_poly.entity_id
_entity_poly.type
_entity_poly.pdbx_seq_one_letter_code
_entity_poly.pdbx_strand_id
1 'polypeptide(L)'
;DLVDTILLQEEATSTVSSDGVPPGQGQIESLTENQFSSMESLDRELNQTDLSDLQNVQKEYQELQDLTICKVCMAEKVSIVFLPCGHIVTCAECAPAMRNCPICRKLVKGTVRAFMS
;
A
#
# COMPACT_ATOMS: atom_id res chain seq x y z
N ASP A 1 8.04 5.20 15.10
CA ASP A 1 7.52 4.95 13.74
C ASP A 1 6.20 5.67 13.55
N LEU A 2 6.01 6.27 12.36
CA LEU A 2 4.96 7.24 12.01
C LEU A 2 3.52 6.67 11.93
N VAL A 3 3.26 5.50 12.50
CA VAL A 3 1.99 4.79 12.38
C VAL A 3 1.14 4.78 13.65
N ASP A 4 1.61 5.35 14.76
CA ASP A 4 0.88 5.33 16.05
C ASP A 4 0.39 6.71 16.54
N THR A 5 0.40 7.76 15.70
CA THR A 5 0.02 9.13 16.14
C THR A 5 -1.36 9.61 15.67
N ILE A 6 -2.17 8.78 15.01
CA ILE A 6 -3.48 9.21 14.44
C ILE A 6 -4.69 8.77 15.29
N LEU A 7 -4.47 8.28 16.52
CA LEU A 7 -5.55 7.62 17.29
C LEU A 7 -5.99 8.29 18.59
N LEU A 8 -5.76 9.60 18.81
CA LEU A 8 -6.23 10.25 20.03
C LEU A 8 -6.78 11.66 19.80
N GLN A 9 -8.10 11.78 20.05
CA GLN A 9 -8.95 12.97 20.22
C GLN A 9 -9.12 13.86 18.97
N GLU A 10 -10.32 14.34 18.64
CA GLU A 10 -11.18 15.14 19.52
C GLU A 10 -12.67 14.77 19.43
N GLU A 11 -13.22 14.36 20.56
CA GLU A 11 -14.60 14.65 20.92
C GLU A 11 -14.72 16.17 21.09
N ALA A 12 -15.25 16.86 20.09
CA ALA A 12 -15.71 18.23 20.24
C ALA A 12 -17.18 18.26 19.87
N THR A 13 -18.00 17.98 20.87
CA THR A 13 -19.39 18.41 20.94
C THR A 13 -19.42 19.93 20.87
N SER A 14 -19.54 20.48 19.66
CA SER A 14 -19.78 21.90 19.45
C SER A 14 -21.25 22.18 19.77
N THR A 15 -21.48 22.61 21.00
CA THR A 15 -22.71 23.23 21.45
C THR A 15 -22.96 24.51 20.65
N VAL A 16 -23.74 24.44 19.58
CA VAL A 16 -24.36 25.63 18.99
C VAL A 16 -25.63 25.96 19.79
N SER A 17 -25.49 26.96 20.65
CA SER A 17 -26.65 27.63 21.27
C SER A 17 -27.19 28.61 20.23
N SER A 18 -28.44 28.47 19.82
CA SER A 18 -29.14 29.50 19.06
C SER A 18 -30.53 29.73 19.64
N ASP A 19 -30.65 30.82 20.38
CA ASP A 19 -31.92 31.43 20.74
C ASP A 19 -32.79 31.70 19.50
N GLY A 20 -34.07 31.32 19.58
CA GLY A 20 -35.18 31.95 18.87
C GLY A 20 -35.37 31.64 17.38
N VAL A 21 -35.99 30.49 17.06
CA VAL A 21 -36.63 30.25 15.75
C VAL A 21 -38.15 30.41 15.90
N PRO A 22 -38.83 31.28 15.11
CA PRO A 22 -40.28 31.43 15.18
C PRO A 22 -41.01 30.27 14.48
N PRO A 23 -42.26 29.94 14.88
CA PRO A 23 -43.01 28.85 14.27
C PRO A 23 -43.61 29.29 12.93
N GLY A 24 -42.98 28.90 11.83
CA GLY A 24 -43.49 29.01 10.45
C GLY A 24 -43.86 27.64 9.91
N GLN A 25 -45.12 27.44 9.55
CA GLN A 25 -45.69 26.18 9.07
C GLN A 25 -45.20 25.83 7.66
N GLY A 26 -44.84 24.56 7.42
CA GLY A 26 -45.02 23.87 6.14
C GLY A 26 -43.78 23.57 5.28
N GLN A 27 -43.42 22.28 5.22
CA GLN A 27 -42.86 21.58 4.05
C GLN A 27 -41.37 21.72 3.64
N ILE A 28 -40.45 22.18 4.50
CA ILE A 28 -39.00 22.26 4.15
C ILE A 28 -38.17 21.06 4.66
N GLU A 29 -38.74 20.15 5.46
CA GLU A 29 -37.98 19.07 6.12
C GLU A 29 -37.67 17.86 5.22
N SER A 30 -38.42 17.60 4.14
CA SER A 30 -38.29 16.37 3.34
C SER A 30 -37.35 16.46 2.13
N LEU A 31 -36.99 17.66 1.69
CA LEU A 31 -36.12 17.86 0.52
C LEU A 31 -34.62 17.81 0.89
N THR A 32 -34.28 18.06 2.16
CA THR A 32 -32.91 18.04 2.66
C THR A 32 -32.46 16.63 3.04
N GLU A 33 -33.36 15.79 3.58
CA GLU A 33 -33.05 14.39 3.97
C GLU A 33 -32.69 13.51 2.76
N ASN A 34 -33.45 13.62 1.66
CA ASN A 34 -33.17 12.89 0.42
C ASN A 34 -31.89 13.37 -0.29
N GLN A 35 -31.57 14.67 -0.19
CA GLN A 35 -30.33 15.22 -0.75
C GLN A 35 -29.11 14.90 0.11
N PHE A 36 -29.26 14.90 1.44
CA PHE A 36 -28.19 14.55 2.38
C PHE A 36 -27.78 13.07 2.25
N SER A 37 -28.77 12.17 2.18
CA SER A 37 -28.54 10.74 1.95
C SER A 37 -27.90 10.47 0.57
N SER A 38 -28.31 11.21 -0.46
CA SER A 38 -27.69 11.10 -1.79
C SER A 38 -26.23 11.57 -1.78
N MET A 39 -25.91 12.66 -1.09
CA MET A 39 -24.54 13.17 -0.97
C MET A 39 -23.64 12.23 -0.17
N GLU A 40 -24.11 11.70 0.97
CA GLU A 40 -23.36 10.71 1.76
C GLU A 40 -23.11 9.41 0.98
N SER A 41 -24.03 9.04 0.09
CA SER A 41 -23.88 7.87 -0.79
C SER A 41 -22.76 8.07 -1.81
N LEU A 42 -22.68 9.24 -2.46
CA LEU A 42 -21.60 9.57 -3.40
C LEU A 42 -20.25 9.68 -2.69
N ASP A 43 -20.19 10.31 -1.51
CA ASP A 43 -18.96 10.43 -0.73
C ASP A 43 -18.44 9.05 -0.29
N ARG A 44 -19.35 8.14 0.12
CA ARG A 44 -18.98 6.75 0.45
C ARG A 44 -18.47 5.99 -0.76
N GLU A 45 -19.12 6.14 -1.92
CA GLU A 45 -18.74 5.44 -3.15
C GLU A 45 -17.39 5.93 -3.67
N LEU A 46 -17.18 7.25 -3.74
CA LEU A 46 -15.90 7.87 -4.11
C LEU A 46 -14.76 7.41 -3.21
N ASN A 47 -14.97 7.45 -1.89
CA ASN A 47 -13.98 7.01 -0.91
C ASN A 47 -13.70 5.49 -1.00
N GLN A 48 -14.70 4.68 -1.39
CA GLN A 48 -14.51 3.25 -1.63
C GLN A 48 -13.63 2.97 -2.85
N THR A 49 -13.87 3.68 -3.96
CA THR A 49 -13.03 3.58 -5.17
C THR A 49 -11.60 4.03 -4.90
N ASP A 50 -11.39 5.20 -4.31
CA ASP A 50 -10.05 5.73 -4.03
C ASP A 50 -9.23 4.79 -3.15
N LEU A 51 -9.84 4.20 -2.10
CA LEU A 51 -9.16 3.22 -1.27
C LEU A 51 -8.80 1.94 -2.03
N SER A 52 -9.71 1.45 -2.88
CA SER A 52 -9.47 0.24 -3.66
C SER A 52 -8.37 0.44 -4.71
N ASP A 53 -8.31 1.60 -5.34
CA ASP A 53 -7.29 1.94 -6.33
C ASP A 53 -5.91 2.10 -5.70
N LEU A 54 -5.82 2.76 -4.55
CA LEU A 54 -4.58 2.84 -3.77
C LEU A 54 -4.09 1.46 -3.35
N GLN A 55 -4.98 0.55 -2.95
CA GLN A 55 -4.62 -0.83 -2.63
C GLN A 55 -4.09 -1.59 -3.85
N ASN A 56 -4.69 -1.40 -5.03
CA ASN A 56 -4.25 -2.03 -6.26
C ASN A 56 -2.84 -1.54 -6.68
N VAL A 57 -2.61 -0.22 -6.62
CA VAL A 57 -1.29 0.37 -6.90
C VAL A 57 -0.23 -0.15 -5.93
N GLN A 58 -0.57 -0.21 -4.64
CA GLN A 58 0.33 -0.72 -3.61
C GLN A 58 0.70 -2.19 -3.87
N LYS A 59 -0.29 -3.01 -4.27
CA LYS A 59 -0.07 -4.42 -4.59
C LYS A 59 0.82 -4.59 -5.82
N GLU A 60 0.57 -3.84 -6.89
CA GLU A 60 1.41 -3.88 -8.10
C GLU A 60 2.85 -3.47 -7.78
N TYR A 61 3.03 -2.42 -6.97
CA TYR A 61 4.35 -1.98 -6.51
C TYR A 61 5.08 -3.08 -5.74
N GLN A 62 4.38 -3.80 -4.85
CA GLN A 62 4.94 -4.92 -4.10
C GLN A 62 5.33 -6.09 -5.01
N GLU A 63 4.48 -6.45 -5.97
CA GLU A 63 4.78 -7.50 -6.94
C GLU A 63 6.03 -7.16 -7.78
N LEU A 64 6.19 -5.91 -8.20
CA LEU A 64 7.37 -5.43 -8.92
C LEU A 64 8.62 -5.44 -8.04
N GLN A 65 8.52 -4.99 -6.78
CA GLN A 65 9.61 -5.05 -5.80
C GLN A 65 10.08 -6.48 -5.59
N ASP A 66 9.15 -7.43 -5.46
CA ASP A 66 9.45 -8.83 -5.26
C ASP A 66 10.29 -9.41 -6.40
N LEU A 67 10.11 -8.99 -7.65
CA LEU A 67 10.94 -9.48 -8.75
C LEU A 67 12.43 -9.10 -8.61
N THR A 68 12.73 -8.07 -7.84
CA THR A 68 14.09 -7.51 -7.70
C THR A 68 14.71 -7.71 -6.33
N ILE A 69 13.98 -8.28 -5.36
CA ILE A 69 14.46 -8.57 -4.01
C ILE A 69 15.12 -9.95 -3.93
N CYS A 70 16.21 -10.04 -3.16
CA CYS A 70 16.92 -11.27 -2.88
C CYS A 70 16.00 -12.32 -2.26
N LYS A 71 15.93 -13.49 -2.90
CA LYS A 71 15.07 -14.60 -2.44
C LYS A 71 15.62 -15.42 -1.28
N VAL A 72 16.69 -14.92 -0.65
CA VAL A 72 17.31 -15.55 0.53
C VAL A 72 17.07 -14.69 1.77
N CYS A 73 17.51 -13.43 1.77
CA CYS A 73 17.28 -12.54 2.91
C CYS A 73 15.95 -11.77 2.85
N MET A 74 15.32 -11.67 1.67
CA MET A 74 14.11 -10.86 1.43
C MET A 74 14.26 -9.37 1.84
N ALA A 75 15.48 -8.86 1.90
CA ALA A 75 15.78 -7.51 2.36
C ALA A 75 16.47 -6.65 1.27
N GLU A 76 17.54 -7.18 0.69
CA GLU A 76 18.37 -6.45 -0.28
C GLU A 76 18.02 -6.78 -1.73
N LYS A 77 18.29 -5.85 -2.66
CA LYS A 77 18.11 -6.09 -4.09
C LYS A 77 19.04 -7.19 -4.61
N VAL A 78 18.55 -7.97 -5.57
CA VAL A 78 19.38 -8.93 -6.31
C VAL A 78 20.48 -8.19 -7.06
N SER A 79 21.70 -8.73 -7.02
CA SER A 79 22.85 -8.11 -7.68
C SER A 79 23.90 -9.12 -8.14
N ILE A 80 23.66 -10.42 -7.93
CA ILE A 80 24.63 -11.47 -8.27
C ILE A 80 24.07 -12.42 -9.32
N VAL A 81 24.84 -12.61 -10.39
CA VAL A 81 24.63 -13.61 -11.44
C VAL A 81 25.41 -14.88 -11.08
N PHE A 82 24.74 -16.03 -11.04
CA PHE A 82 25.41 -17.33 -10.83
C PHE A 82 25.91 -17.94 -12.14
N LEU A 83 27.19 -18.29 -12.22
CA LEU A 83 27.79 -18.96 -13.38
C LEU A 83 27.86 -20.48 -13.17
N PRO A 84 27.60 -21.29 -14.22
CA PRO A 84 27.32 -20.90 -15.60
C PRO A 84 25.82 -20.69 -15.91
N CYS A 85 24.93 -20.76 -14.92
CA CYS A 85 23.49 -20.86 -15.20
C CYS A 85 22.79 -19.52 -15.50
N GLY A 86 23.41 -18.37 -15.19
CA GLY A 86 22.93 -17.03 -15.52
C GLY A 86 21.82 -16.47 -14.61
N HIS A 87 21.29 -17.23 -13.65
CA HIS A 87 20.20 -16.75 -12.80
C HIS A 87 20.68 -15.67 -11.83
N ILE A 88 19.86 -14.62 -11.71
CA ILE A 88 20.03 -13.49 -10.79
C ILE A 88 18.95 -13.61 -9.71
N VAL A 89 19.33 -14.01 -8.51
CA VAL A 89 18.36 -14.38 -7.45
C VAL A 89 18.82 -14.00 -6.03
N THR A 90 20.08 -13.60 -5.87
CA THR A 90 20.64 -13.23 -4.55
C THR A 90 21.29 -11.85 -4.56
N CYS A 91 21.32 -11.21 -3.39
CA CYS A 91 22.16 -10.06 -3.12
C CYS A 91 23.63 -10.50 -2.93
N ALA A 92 24.53 -9.52 -2.84
CA ALA A 92 25.95 -9.75 -2.66
C ALA A 92 26.33 -10.43 -1.33
N GLU A 93 25.51 -10.25 -0.28
CA GLU A 93 25.78 -10.82 1.04
C GLU A 93 25.34 -12.27 1.16
N CYS A 94 24.25 -12.66 0.50
CA CYS A 94 23.76 -14.03 0.52
C CYS A 94 24.50 -14.95 -0.45
N ALA A 95 25.01 -14.43 -1.56
CA ALA A 95 25.63 -15.23 -2.61
C ALA A 95 26.80 -16.13 -2.14
N PRO A 96 27.73 -15.70 -1.26
CA PRO A 96 28.85 -16.54 -0.79
C PRO A 96 28.43 -17.82 -0.06
N ALA A 97 27.23 -17.85 0.55
CA ALA A 97 26.71 -19.03 1.22
C ALA A 97 26.13 -20.09 0.25
N MET A 98 25.98 -19.74 -1.04
CA MET A 98 25.28 -20.58 -2.01
C MET A 98 26.25 -21.45 -2.82
N ARG A 99 26.19 -22.78 -2.60
CA ARG A 99 26.90 -23.75 -3.45
C ARG A 99 26.16 -24.08 -4.75
N ASN A 100 24.83 -24.03 -4.73
CA ASN A 100 23.97 -24.32 -5.87
C ASN A 100 23.02 -23.13 -6.11
N CYS A 101 22.67 -22.88 -7.37
CA CYS A 101 21.71 -21.86 -7.72
C CYS A 101 20.32 -22.20 -7.11
N PRO A 102 19.67 -21.28 -6.35
CA PRO A 102 18.33 -21.50 -5.79
C PRO A 102 17.25 -21.85 -6.82
N ILE A 103 17.39 -21.34 -8.05
CA ILE A 103 16.37 -21.51 -9.10
C ILE A 103 16.52 -22.86 -9.79
N CYS A 104 17.71 -23.15 -10.34
CA CYS A 104 17.91 -24.30 -11.21
C CYS A 104 18.77 -25.42 -10.60
N ARG A 105 19.20 -25.25 -9.35
CA ARG A 105 20.00 -26.21 -8.56
C ARG A 105 21.36 -26.59 -9.16
N LYS A 106 21.77 -25.98 -10.28
CA LYS A 106 23.11 -26.17 -10.87
C LYS A 106 24.19 -25.66 -9.91
N LEU A 107 25.34 -26.35 -9.87
CA LEU A 107 26.51 -25.96 -9.08
C LEU A 107 27.01 -24.57 -9.52
N VAL A 108 27.22 -23.69 -8.55
CA VAL A 108 27.80 -22.37 -8.78
C VAL A 108 29.32 -22.52 -8.92
N LYS A 109 29.85 -22.16 -10.09
CA LYS A 109 31.29 -22.16 -10.37
C LYS A 109 31.93 -20.78 -10.23
N GLY A 110 31.10 -19.74 -10.19
CA GLY A 110 31.54 -18.36 -10.02
C GLY A 110 30.34 -17.41 -9.94
N THR A 111 30.61 -16.17 -9.57
CA THR A 111 29.62 -15.11 -9.40
C THR A 111 30.08 -13.84 -10.07
N VAL A 112 29.17 -13.10 -10.70
CA VAL A 112 29.43 -11.76 -11.25
C VAL A 112 28.44 -10.78 -10.63
N ARG A 113 28.92 -9.59 -10.24
CA ARG A 113 28.05 -8.51 -9.78
C ARG A 113 27.44 -7.79 -10.99
N ALA A 114 26.12 -7.75 -11.05
CA ALA A 114 25.35 -6.99 -12.02
C ALA A 114 24.99 -5.61 -11.47
N PHE A 115 25.03 -4.59 -12.33
CA PHE A 115 24.55 -3.24 -12.06
C PHE A 115 23.37 -2.99 -12.99
N MET A 116 22.17 -2.82 -12.42
CA MET A 116 20.93 -2.58 -13.16
C MET A 116 20.68 -1.06 -13.17
N SER A 117 20.40 -0.51 -14.36
CA SER A 117 20.16 0.92 -14.61
C SER A 117 18.68 1.28 -14.59
#